data_AF-A0A2E6ZL14-F1
#
_entry.id   AF-A0A2E6ZL14-F1
#
_cell.length_a   1.000
_cell.length_b   1.000
_cell.length_c   1.000
_cell.angle_alpha   90.00
_cell.angle_beta   90.00
_cell.angle_gamma   90.00
#
_symmetry.space_group_name_H-M   'P 1'
#
loop_
_entity.id
_entity.type
_entity.pdbx_description
1 polymer ?
#
loop_
_entity_poly.entity_id
_entity_poly.type
_entity_poly.pdbx_seq_one_letter_code
_entity_poly.pdbx_strand_id
1 'polypeptide(L)' 'MLTSRTNWHKQHPIACTCAKCQESNRIKINASTKIGRNDKCPCGSGVKYKKCHGP' A
#
# COMPACT_ATOMS: atom_id res chain seq x y z
N MET A 1 20.90 -21.93 4.96
CA MET A 1 20.13 -20.69 5.19
C MET A 1 18.91 -20.71 4.26
N LEU A 2 17.77 -21.20 4.75
CA LEU A 2 16.55 -21.33 3.94
C LEU A 2 15.90 -19.95 3.84
N THR A 3 16.09 -19.27 2.71
CA THR A 3 15.25 -18.14 2.33
C THR A 3 13.86 -18.67 2.00
N SER A 4 13.07 -18.92 3.04
CA SER A 4 11.65 -19.23 2.93
C SER A 4 10.99 -18.08 2.18
N ARG A 5 10.79 -18.26 0.87
CA ARG A 5 9.94 -17.42 0.04
C ARG A 5 8.51 -17.62 0.54
N THR A 6 8.16 -16.95 1.64
CA THR A 6 6.81 -16.98 2.18
C THR A 6 5.89 -16.33 1.17
N ASN A 7 4.95 -17.12 0.64
CA ASN A 7 3.89 -16.64 -0.23
C ASN A 7 3.11 -15.54 0.51
N TRP A 8 3.02 -14.34 -0.07
CA TRP A 8 2.41 -13.15 0.56
C TRP A 8 1.03 -13.48 1.16
N HIS A 9 0.23 -14.33 0.48
CA HIS A 9 -1.11 -14.74 0.92
C HIS A 9 -1.14 -15.57 2.21
N LYS A 10 -0.05 -16.24 2.61
CA LYS A 10 0.01 -16.97 3.89
C LYS A 10 0.14 -16.04 5.10
N GLN A 11 0.79 -14.89 4.91
CA GLN A 11 0.94 -13.86 5.96
C GLN A 11 -0.11 -12.75 5.84
N HIS A 12 -0.78 -12.64 4.69
CA HIS A 12 -1.78 -11.64 4.39
C HIS A 12 -3.04 -12.31 3.81
N PRO A 13 -3.88 -12.93 4.67
CA PRO A 13 -5.18 -13.44 4.24
C PRO A 13 -6.07 -12.28 3.76
N ILE A 14 -7.15 -12.59 3.03
CA ILE A 14 -8.08 -11.56 2.50
C ILE A 14 -8.65 -10.67 3.61
N ALA A 15 -8.78 -11.20 4.83
CA ALA A 15 -9.21 -10.46 6.02
C ALA A 15 -8.07 -9.75 6.78
N CYS A 16 -6.88 -9.59 6.19
CA CYS A 16 -5.73 -8.98 6.87
C CYS A 16 -6.01 -7.52 7.25
N THR A 17 -5.91 -7.22 8.54
CA THR A 17 -6.10 -5.88 9.13
C THR A 17 -4.78 -5.21 9.54
N CYS A 18 -3.63 -5.68 9.03
CA CYS A 18 -2.35 -5.07 9.39
C CYS A 18 -2.30 -3.60 8.94
N ALA A 19 -1.53 -2.77 9.67
CA ALA A 19 -1.46 -1.32 9.43
C ALA A 19 -1.15 -0.98 7.96
N LYS A 20 -0.28 -1.76 7.32
CA LYS A 20 0.12 -1.56 5.92
C LYS A 20 -1.03 -1.83 4.93
N CYS A 21 -1.84 -2.87 5.16
CA CYS A 21 -3.02 -3.17 4.36
C CYS A 21 -4.14 -2.16 4.61
N GLN A 22 -4.37 -1.76 5.87
CA GLN A 22 -5.34 -0.73 6.22
C GLN A 22 -5.01 0.62 5.58
N GLU A 23 -3.74 1.04 5.62
CA GLU A 23 -3.30 2.29 5.00
C GLU A 23 -3.43 2.25 3.47
N SER A 24 -3.06 1.13 2.85
CA SER A 24 -3.28 0.94 1.41
C SER A 24 -4.77 1.03 1.03
N ASN A 25 -5.67 0.52 1.89
CA ASN A 25 -7.10 0.60 1.66
C ASN A 25 -7.65 2.02 1.86
N ARG A 26 -7.14 2.77 2.85
CA ARG A 26 -7.44 4.21 3.02
C ARG A 26 -7.06 5.01 1.78
N ILE A 27 -5.92 4.68 1.17
CA ILE A 27 -5.47 5.33 -0.06
C ILE A 27 -6.36 4.95 -1.24
N LYS A 28 -6.81 3.69 -1.37
CA LYS A 28 -7.79 3.31 -2.40
C LYS A 28 -9.12 4.05 -2.25
N ILE A 29 -9.62 4.21 -1.02
CA ILE A 29 -10.88 4.92 -0.74
C ILE A 29 -10.72 6.42 -1.00
N ASN A 30 -9.60 7.03 -0.60
CA ASN A 30 -9.31 8.45 -0.85
C ASN A 30 -8.94 8.72 -2.32
N ALA A 31 -8.43 7.74 -3.05
CA ALA A 31 -8.17 7.80 -4.48
C ALA A 31 -9.47 7.59 -5.26
N SER A 32 -10.44 8.49 -5.06
CA SER A 32 -11.64 8.57 -5.90
C SER A 32 -11.30 8.90 -7.37
N THR A 33 -10.12 9.50 -7.60
CA THR A 33 -9.54 9.79 -8.92
C THR A 33 -8.19 9.08 -9.08
N LYS A 34 -7.83 8.78 -10.32
CA LYS A 34 -6.53 8.19 -10.71
C LYS A 34 -5.39 9.12 -10.28
N ILE A 35 -4.83 8.87 -9.10
CA ILE A 35 -3.67 9.62 -8.58
C ILE A 35 -2.48 9.45 -9.52
N GLY A 36 -1.86 10.56 -9.92
CA GLY A 36 -0.66 10.54 -10.74
C GLY A 36 0.55 10.04 -9.93
N ARG A 37 1.48 9.32 -10.59
CA ARG A 37 2.68 8.79 -9.94
C ARG A 37 3.57 9.88 -9.29
N ASN A 38 3.52 11.11 -9.80
CA ASN A 38 4.32 12.23 -9.29
C ASN A 38 3.57 13.09 -8.25
N ASP A 39 2.27 12.91 -8.07
CA ASP A 39 1.47 13.66 -7.08
C ASP A 39 1.89 13.35 -5.66
N LYS A 40 1.52 14.23 -4.73
CA LYS A 40 1.73 13.98 -3.30
C LYS A 40 0.92 12.76 -2.86
N CYS A 41 1.53 11.92 -2.04
CA CYS A 41 0.87 10.73 -1.52
C CYS A 41 -0.29 11.13 -0.58
N PRO A 42 -1.51 10.58 -0.76
CA PRO A 42 -2.68 10.95 0.03
C PRO A 42 -2.65 10.42 1.46
N CYS A 43 -1.63 9.64 1.85
CA CYS A 43 -1.42 9.25 3.25
C CYS A 43 -0.82 10.36 4.12
N GLY A 44 -0.50 11.52 3.55
CA GLY A 44 0.05 12.65 4.31
C GLY A 44 1.56 12.60 4.56
N SER A 45 2.27 11.64 3.96
CA SER A 45 3.72 11.46 4.11
C SER A 45 4.57 12.57 3.47
N GLY A 46 3.97 13.46 2.67
CA GLY A 46 4.67 14.56 1.99
C GLY A 46 5.55 14.15 0.81
N VAL A 47 5.71 12.85 0.55
CA VAL A 47 6.48 12.32 -0.59
C VAL A 47 5.61 12.04 -1.81
N LYS A 48 6.25 11.89 -2.99
CA LYS A 48 5.55 11.53 -4.23
C LYS A 48 4.91 10.14 -4.13
N TYR A 49 3.73 9.96 -4.73
CA TYR A 49 2.95 8.73 -4.67
C TYR A 49 3.78 7.50 -5.06
N LYS A 50 4.52 7.56 -6.18
CA LYS A 50 5.43 6.49 -6.65
C LYS A 50 6.54 6.08 -5.67
N LYS A 51 6.87 6.93 -4.70
CA LYS A 51 7.91 6.67 -3.68
C LYS A 51 7.33 6.20 -2.35
N CYS A 52 6.02 6.00 -2.27
CA CYS A 52 5.32 5.73 -1.02
C CYS A 52 4.38 4.54 -1.19
N HIS A 53 3.22 4.77 -1.80
CA HIS A 53 2.15 3.78 -1.94
C HIS A 53 1.75 3.53 -3.40
N GLY A 54 2.38 4.22 -4.34
CA GLY A 54 2.22 3.97 -5.76
C GLY A 54 2.89 2.67 -6.18
N PRO A 55 2.36 2.02 -7.23
CA PRO A 55 3.06 0.92 -7.90
C PRO A 55 4.29 1.42 -8.67
#